data_AF-A0A957X744-F1
#
_entry.id   AF-A0A957X744-F1
#
_cell.length_a   1.000
_cell.length_b   1.000
_cell.length_c   1.000
_cell.angle_alpha   90.00
_cell.angle_beta   90.00
_cell.angle_gamma   90.00
#
_symmetry.space_group_name_H-M   'P 1'
#
loop_
_entity.id
_entity.type
_entity.pdbx_description
1 polymer ?
#
loop_
_entity_poly.entity_id
_entity_poly.type
_entity_poly.pdbx_seq_one_letter_code
_entity_poly.pdbx_strand_id
1 'polypeptide(L)'
;MIVQNGVRRLSMRQAAQAACLSIGGLYHYFPTKRDLVLYGLCQEAMLRHCQDFHAQFDQLAEMDTWRYIDEGIMLAIEHVSFCRPAIHAALELGAESFWEVIEMLLAGTEQAFEVNLQRLFPEVSAQEVQRWARAIGRAICATLLDKNISPDELRDELRILVDGYVRSVNLGNNGNASLPKLYQLSVVKP
;
A
#
# COMPACT_ATOMS: atom_id res chain seq x y z
N MET A 1 -3.94 -15.76 -11.08
CA MET A 1 -4.05 -16.04 -12.52
C MET A 1 -3.24 -15.06 -13.38
N ILE A 2 -3.47 -13.74 -13.33
CA ILE A 2 -2.74 -12.76 -14.17
C ILE A 2 -1.24 -12.74 -13.88
N VAL A 3 -0.84 -12.60 -12.61
CA VAL A 3 0.59 -12.55 -12.21
C VAL A 3 1.38 -13.81 -12.63
N GLN A 4 0.73 -14.98 -12.67
CA GLN A 4 1.37 -16.25 -13.00
C GLN A 4 1.34 -16.58 -14.51
N ASN A 5 0.23 -16.29 -15.19
CA ASN A 5 -0.04 -16.77 -16.55
C ASN A 5 -0.04 -15.66 -17.61
N GLY A 6 0.02 -14.40 -17.20
CA GLY A 6 -0.13 -13.23 -18.07
C GLY A 6 -1.58 -12.94 -18.47
N VAL A 7 -1.85 -11.69 -18.80
CA VAL A 7 -3.16 -11.17 -19.21
C VAL A 7 -3.56 -11.64 -20.62
N ARG A 8 -2.60 -11.92 -21.50
CA ARG A 8 -2.88 -12.42 -22.86
C ARG A 8 -3.52 -13.79 -22.85
N ARG A 9 -3.19 -14.63 -21.85
CA ARG A 9 -3.75 -15.99 -21.70
C ARG A 9 -5.07 -16.03 -20.92
N LEU A 10 -5.51 -14.91 -20.37
CA LEU A 10 -6.79 -14.80 -19.69
C LEU A 10 -7.92 -14.48 -20.68
N SER A 11 -8.99 -15.28 -20.63
CA SER A 11 -10.27 -15.01 -21.31
C SER A 11 -11.34 -14.55 -20.31
N MET A 12 -12.35 -13.81 -20.79
CA MET A 12 -13.50 -13.40 -19.98
C MET A 12 -14.27 -14.60 -19.40
N ARG A 13 -14.34 -15.72 -20.13
CA ARG A 13 -14.97 -16.95 -19.65
C ARG A 13 -14.22 -17.54 -18.45
N GLN A 14 -12.90 -17.61 -18.51
CA GLN A 14 -12.08 -18.08 -17.39
C GLN A 14 -12.20 -17.16 -16.17
N ALA A 15 -12.22 -15.84 -16.39
CA ALA A 15 -12.42 -14.89 -15.30
C ALA A 15 -13.80 -15.03 -14.65
N ALA A 16 -14.86 -15.18 -15.46
CA ALA A 16 -16.22 -15.38 -14.95
C ALA A 16 -16.32 -16.65 -14.10
N GLN A 17 -15.71 -17.75 -14.57
CA GLN A 17 -15.63 -18.99 -13.83
C GLN A 17 -14.87 -18.83 -12.51
N ALA A 18 -13.73 -18.14 -12.51
CA ALA A 18 -12.94 -17.88 -11.30
C ALA A 18 -13.66 -16.98 -10.29
N ALA A 19 -14.49 -16.05 -10.77
CA ALA A 19 -15.30 -15.16 -9.95
C ALA A 19 -16.66 -15.77 -9.54
N CYS A 20 -16.97 -17.01 -9.95
CA CYS A 20 -18.29 -17.63 -9.75
C CYS A 20 -19.45 -16.77 -10.30
N LEU A 21 -19.22 -16.04 -11.39
CA LEU A 21 -20.20 -15.20 -12.07
C LEU A 21 -20.61 -15.82 -13.41
N SER A 22 -21.82 -15.50 -13.87
CA SER A 22 -22.16 -15.78 -15.26
C SER A 22 -21.31 -14.91 -16.19
N ILE A 23 -21.01 -15.41 -17.39
CA ILE A 23 -20.24 -14.62 -18.36
C ILE A 23 -20.96 -13.31 -18.73
N GLY A 24 -22.30 -13.35 -18.84
CA GLY A 24 -23.11 -12.16 -19.10
C GLY A 24 -23.08 -11.17 -17.93
N GLY A 25 -23.13 -11.66 -16.69
CA GLY A 25 -22.97 -10.82 -15.50
C GLY A 25 -21.61 -10.16 -15.42
N LEU A 26 -20.54 -10.87 -15.79
CA LEU A 26 -19.20 -10.28 -15.84
C LEU A 26 -19.11 -9.17 -16.90
N TYR A 27 -19.67 -9.38 -18.10
CA TYR A 27 -19.72 -8.35 -19.15
C TYR A 27 -20.57 -7.14 -18.78
N HIS A 28 -21.56 -7.30 -17.90
CA HIS A 28 -22.35 -6.16 -17.40
C HIS A 28 -21.51 -5.19 -16.57
N TYR A 29 -20.62 -5.69 -15.71
CA TYR A 29 -19.73 -4.86 -14.90
C TYR A 29 -18.45 -4.44 -15.64
N PHE A 30 -17.92 -5.33 -16.49
CA PHE A 30 -16.69 -5.13 -17.22
C PHE A 30 -16.91 -5.43 -18.71
N PRO A 31 -17.34 -4.41 -19.49
CA PRO A 31 -17.66 -4.59 -20.91
C PRO A 31 -16.52 -5.17 -21.73
N THR A 32 -15.26 -4.85 -21.38
CA THR A 32 -14.08 -5.41 -22.02
C THR A 32 -13.15 -6.14 -21.04
N LYS A 33 -12.30 -7.01 -21.58
CA LYS A 33 -11.21 -7.64 -20.80
C LYS A 33 -10.29 -6.59 -20.19
N ARG A 34 -10.05 -5.48 -20.89
CA ARG A 34 -9.21 -4.38 -20.41
C ARG A 34 -9.81 -3.75 -19.15
N ASP A 35 -11.12 -3.48 -19.15
CA ASP A 35 -11.81 -2.89 -17.99
C ASP A 35 -11.71 -3.81 -16.77
N LEU A 36 -11.89 -5.11 -16.98
CA LEU A 36 -11.75 -6.10 -15.92
C LEU A 36 -10.35 -6.13 -15.31
N VAL A 37 -9.32 -6.24 -16.16
CA VAL A 37 -7.95 -6.50 -15.68
C VAL A 37 -7.25 -5.24 -15.17
N LEU A 38 -7.73 -4.06 -15.55
CA LEU A 38 -7.25 -2.78 -15.04
C LEU A 38 -8.10 -2.22 -13.90
N TYR A 39 -9.17 -2.90 -13.49
CA TYR A 39 -10.06 -2.44 -12.42
C TYR A 39 -9.34 -2.13 -11.11
N GLY A 40 -8.30 -2.91 -10.78
CA GLY A 40 -7.49 -2.69 -9.58
C GLY A 40 -6.75 -1.34 -9.55
N LEU A 41 -6.69 -0.63 -10.69
CA LEU A 41 -6.06 0.69 -10.84
C LEU A 41 -7.09 1.81 -10.98
N CYS A 42 -8.38 1.46 -10.93
CA CYS A 42 -9.47 2.43 -10.92
C CYS A 42 -9.43 3.20 -9.61
N GLN A 43 -9.49 4.54 -9.68
CA GLN A 43 -9.39 5.40 -8.51
C GLN A 43 -10.46 5.06 -7.46
N GLU A 44 -11.70 4.80 -7.89
CA GLU A 44 -12.82 4.43 -7.03
C GLU A 44 -12.59 3.12 -6.29
N ALA A 45 -11.94 2.14 -6.95
CA ALA A 45 -11.60 0.86 -6.33
C ALA A 45 -10.52 1.07 -5.25
N MET A 46 -9.48 1.84 -5.57
CA MET A 46 -8.38 2.15 -4.65
C MET A 46 -8.85 2.99 -3.44
N LEU A 47 -9.69 4.00 -3.66
CA LEU A 47 -10.21 4.88 -2.61
C LEU A 47 -11.09 4.15 -1.61
N ARG A 48 -11.85 3.13 -2.05
CA ARG A 48 -12.72 2.36 -1.17
C ARG A 48 -11.94 1.70 -0.03
N HIS A 49 -10.78 1.12 -0.33
CA HIS A 49 -9.92 0.52 0.69
C HIS A 49 -9.47 1.54 1.75
N CYS A 50 -9.09 2.75 1.34
CA CYS A 50 -8.72 3.81 2.28
C CYS A 50 -9.93 4.28 3.11
N GLN A 51 -11.11 4.42 2.49
CA GLN A 51 -12.34 4.80 3.18
C GLN A 51 -12.76 3.78 4.23
N ASP A 52 -12.72 2.49 3.88
CA ASP A 52 -13.05 1.39 4.79
C ASP A 52 -12.07 1.35 5.96
N PHE A 53 -10.77 1.54 5.69
CA PHE A 53 -9.75 1.66 6.73
C PHE A 53 -10.03 2.80 7.71
N HIS A 54 -10.26 4.01 7.21
CA HIS A 54 -10.57 5.15 8.09
C HIS A 54 -11.87 4.93 8.85
N ALA A 55 -12.92 4.42 8.20
CA ALA A 55 -14.18 4.12 8.88
C ALA A 55 -14.01 3.13 10.05
N GLN A 56 -13.09 2.17 9.91
CA GLN A 56 -12.85 1.14 10.92
C GLN A 56 -11.84 1.54 12.00
N PHE A 57 -10.80 2.29 11.65
CA PHE A 57 -9.62 2.45 12.50
C PHE A 57 -9.29 3.89 12.91
N ASP A 58 -10.00 4.93 12.44
CA ASP A 58 -9.60 6.32 12.73
C ASP A 58 -9.56 6.65 14.22
N GLN A 59 -10.38 5.98 15.04
CA GLN A 59 -10.36 6.13 16.50
C GLN A 59 -9.01 5.71 17.13
N LEU A 60 -8.29 4.77 16.50
CA LEU A 60 -6.97 4.33 16.98
C LEU A 60 -5.91 5.42 16.84
N ALA A 61 -6.06 6.37 15.91
CA ALA A 61 -5.06 7.43 15.71
C ALA A 61 -4.80 8.22 17.01
N GLU A 62 -5.83 8.40 17.83
CA GLU A 62 -5.77 9.12 19.11
C GLU A 62 -5.55 8.19 20.31
N MET A 63 -6.07 6.97 20.26
CA MET A 63 -6.05 6.03 21.39
C MET A 63 -4.79 5.16 21.44
N ASP A 64 -4.28 4.77 20.26
CA ASP A 64 -3.14 3.87 20.09
C ASP A 64 -2.54 4.06 18.69
N THR A 65 -1.72 5.11 18.57
CA THR A 65 -1.07 5.51 17.32
C THR A 65 -0.27 4.37 16.69
N TRP A 66 0.37 3.52 17.50
CA TRP A 66 1.15 2.40 16.98
C TRP A 66 0.28 1.33 16.36
N ARG A 67 -0.83 0.98 17.00
CA ARG A 67 -1.79 0.06 16.41
C ARG A 67 -2.41 0.63 15.15
N TYR A 68 -2.72 1.93 15.10
CA TYR A 68 -3.18 2.59 13.87
C TYR A 68 -2.18 2.45 12.72
N ILE A 69 -0.88 2.62 13.01
CA ILE A 69 0.18 2.45 12.02
C ILE A 69 0.30 0.99 11.57
N ASP A 70 0.25 0.02 12.48
CA ASP A 70 0.28 -1.41 12.13
C ASP A 70 -0.89 -1.78 11.20
N GLU A 71 -2.11 -1.31 11.49
CA GLU A 71 -3.27 -1.53 10.61
C GLU A 71 -3.08 -0.81 9.26
N GLY A 72 -2.45 0.37 9.25
CA GLY A 72 -2.09 1.07 8.02
C GLY A 72 -1.06 0.33 7.16
N ILE A 73 -0.10 -0.37 7.78
CA ILE A 73 0.83 -1.26 7.07
C ILE A 73 0.08 -2.44 6.47
N MET A 74 -0.87 -3.02 7.20
CA MET A 74 -1.72 -4.10 6.68
C MET A 74 -2.55 -3.64 5.49
N LEU A 75 -3.14 -2.44 5.56
CA LEU A 75 -3.82 -1.82 4.42
C LEU A 75 -2.90 -1.71 3.20
N ALA A 76 -1.66 -1.24 3.38
CA ALA A 76 -0.71 -1.12 2.26
C ALA A 76 -0.41 -2.48 1.61
N ILE A 77 -0.28 -3.54 2.41
CA ILE A 77 -0.05 -4.91 1.92
C ILE A 77 -1.25 -5.43 1.12
N GLU A 78 -2.47 -5.22 1.63
CA GLU A 78 -3.70 -5.58 0.94
C GLU A 78 -3.84 -4.80 -0.36
N HIS A 79 -3.53 -3.50 -0.33
CA HIS A 79 -3.57 -2.62 -1.49
C HIS A 79 -2.59 -3.09 -2.58
N VAL A 80 -1.37 -3.45 -2.22
CA VAL A 80 -0.40 -4.01 -3.17
C VAL A 80 -0.92 -5.33 -3.75
N SER A 81 -1.45 -6.22 -2.91
CA SER A 81 -1.99 -7.51 -3.35
C SER A 81 -3.15 -7.34 -4.33
N PHE A 82 -3.99 -6.34 -4.11
CA PHE A 82 -5.12 -5.98 -4.96
C PHE A 82 -4.68 -5.36 -6.30
N CYS A 83 -3.73 -4.42 -6.27
CA CYS A 83 -3.30 -3.66 -7.45
C CYS A 83 -2.31 -4.42 -8.34
N ARG A 84 -1.47 -5.28 -7.76
CA ARG A 84 -0.37 -5.99 -8.46
C ARG A 84 -0.84 -6.70 -9.74
N PRO A 85 -1.93 -7.50 -9.75
CA PRO A 85 -2.42 -8.12 -10.99
C PRO A 85 -2.70 -7.12 -12.10
N ALA A 86 -3.24 -5.95 -11.76
CA ALA A 86 -3.59 -4.92 -12.73
C ALA A 86 -2.36 -4.16 -13.24
N ILE A 87 -1.35 -3.94 -12.40
CA ILE A 87 -0.03 -3.43 -12.81
C ILE A 87 0.62 -4.37 -13.83
N HIS A 88 0.67 -5.67 -13.55
CA HIS A 88 1.23 -6.64 -14.50
C HIS A 88 0.42 -6.73 -15.79
N ALA A 89 -0.91 -6.59 -15.72
CA ALA A 89 -1.74 -6.49 -16.91
C ALA A 89 -1.43 -5.23 -17.73
N ALA A 90 -1.28 -4.08 -17.10
CA ALA A 90 -0.92 -2.83 -17.76
C ALA A 90 0.43 -2.94 -18.48
N LEU A 91 1.45 -3.48 -17.81
CA LEU A 91 2.77 -3.75 -18.40
C LEU A 91 2.69 -4.61 -19.67
N GLU A 92 1.85 -5.64 -19.68
CA GLU A 92 1.71 -6.55 -20.82
C GLU A 92 0.85 -5.97 -21.96
N LEU A 93 -0.05 -5.02 -21.64
CA LEU A 93 -0.94 -4.32 -22.58
C LEU A 93 -0.30 -3.09 -23.23
N GLY A 94 0.72 -2.46 -22.61
CA GLY A 94 1.52 -1.39 -23.22
C GLY A 94 2.00 -0.31 -22.24
N ALA A 95 3.10 0.37 -22.59
CA ALA A 95 3.83 1.29 -21.71
C ALA A 95 3.07 2.60 -21.37
N GLU A 96 2.28 3.17 -22.29
CA GLU A 96 1.53 4.42 -22.03
C GLU A 96 0.50 4.24 -20.90
N SER A 97 -0.25 3.15 -20.93
CA SER A 97 -1.22 2.82 -19.86
C SER A 97 -0.55 2.49 -18.52
N PHE A 98 0.74 2.16 -18.52
CA PHE A 98 1.47 1.80 -17.32
C PHE A 98 2.04 3.04 -16.61
N TRP A 99 2.63 3.97 -17.35
CA TRP A 99 3.24 5.16 -16.75
C TRP A 99 2.21 6.10 -16.12
N GLU A 100 1.07 6.33 -16.78
CA GLU A 100 -0.04 7.12 -16.20
C GLU A 100 -0.50 6.55 -14.86
N VAL A 101 -0.55 5.23 -14.75
CA VAL A 101 -0.95 4.52 -13.52
C VAL A 101 0.11 4.65 -12.43
N ILE A 102 1.38 4.52 -12.77
CA ILE A 102 2.49 4.70 -11.82
C ILE A 102 2.52 6.14 -11.29
N GLU A 103 2.35 7.13 -12.15
CA GLU A 103 2.27 8.53 -11.74
C GLU A 103 1.07 8.79 -10.83
N MET A 104 -0.12 8.26 -11.18
CA MET A 104 -1.31 8.34 -10.33
C MET A 104 -1.09 7.70 -8.96
N LEU A 105 -0.50 6.50 -8.92
CA LEU A 105 -0.22 5.78 -7.68
C LEU A 105 0.77 6.56 -6.80
N LEU A 106 1.87 7.04 -7.38
CA LEU A 106 2.88 7.81 -6.65
C LEU A 106 2.30 9.13 -6.10
N ALA A 107 1.58 9.89 -6.93
CA ALA A 107 1.03 11.18 -6.51
C ALA A 107 -0.10 11.02 -5.48
N GLY A 108 -1.01 10.07 -5.69
CA GLY A 108 -2.15 9.85 -4.80
C GLY A 108 -1.74 9.28 -3.44
N THR A 109 -0.77 8.35 -3.42
CA THR A 109 -0.27 7.77 -2.16
C THR A 109 0.59 8.75 -1.38
N GLU A 110 1.46 9.55 -2.03
CA GLU A 110 2.28 10.56 -1.34
C GLU A 110 1.39 11.55 -0.57
N GLN A 111 0.34 12.10 -1.20
CA GLN A 111 -0.54 13.06 -0.55
C GLN A 111 -1.33 12.46 0.62
N ALA A 112 -1.83 11.22 0.48
CA ALA A 112 -2.56 10.54 1.55
C ALA A 112 -1.66 10.20 2.74
N PHE A 113 -0.43 9.74 2.49
CA PHE A 113 0.53 9.46 3.57
C PHE A 113 0.99 10.73 4.26
N GLU A 114 1.25 11.81 3.53
CA GLU A 114 1.67 13.09 4.12
C GLU A 114 0.63 13.62 5.11
N VAL A 115 -0.65 13.68 4.70
CA VAL A 115 -1.74 14.18 5.55
C VAL A 115 -1.87 13.34 6.83
N ASN A 116 -1.85 12.01 6.69
CA ASN A 116 -2.01 11.12 7.83
C ASN A 116 -0.78 11.13 8.75
N LEU A 117 0.44 11.10 8.20
CA LEU A 117 1.66 11.16 9.00
C LEU A 117 1.81 12.49 9.74
N GLN A 118 1.47 13.62 9.10
CA GLN A 118 1.48 14.93 9.76
C GLN A 118 0.45 15.02 10.88
N ARG A 119 -0.70 14.33 10.73
CA ARG A 119 -1.71 14.23 11.80
C ARG A 119 -1.18 13.41 12.99
N LEU A 120 -0.50 12.29 12.73
CA LEU A 120 0.00 11.40 13.78
C LEU A 120 1.25 11.95 14.48
N PHE A 121 2.08 12.71 13.77
CA PHE A 121 3.33 13.27 14.26
C PHE A 121 3.40 14.79 13.95
N PRO A 122 2.55 15.61 14.59
CA PRO A 122 2.46 17.05 14.32
C PRO A 122 3.75 17.82 14.61
N GLU A 123 4.63 17.28 15.45
CA GLU A 123 5.94 17.83 15.78
C GLU A 123 7.00 17.67 14.68
N VAL A 124 6.76 16.79 13.70
CA VAL A 124 7.69 16.52 12.59
C VAL A 124 7.53 17.58 11.52
N SER A 125 8.64 18.04 10.95
CA SER A 125 8.59 19.04 9.88
C SER A 125 7.92 18.47 8.62
N ALA A 126 7.18 19.31 7.89
CA ALA A 126 6.54 18.90 6.63
C ALA A 126 7.54 18.32 5.62
N GLN A 127 8.79 18.80 5.62
CA GLN A 127 9.84 18.27 4.75
C GLN A 127 10.24 16.83 5.12
N GLU A 128 10.27 16.51 6.41
CA GLU A 128 10.55 15.16 6.89
C GLU A 128 9.37 14.23 6.61
N VAL A 129 8.14 14.66 6.91
CA VAL A 129 6.93 13.91 6.57
C VAL A 129 6.88 13.57 5.08
N GLN A 130 7.18 14.52 4.21
CA GLN A 130 7.26 14.27 2.77
C GLN A 130 8.37 13.26 2.41
N ARG A 131 9.53 13.30 3.08
CA ARG A 131 10.57 12.28 2.86
C ARG A 131 10.09 10.89 3.26
N TRP A 132 9.31 10.78 4.34
CA TRP A 132 8.75 9.50 4.80
C TRP A 132 7.72 8.97 3.82
N ALA A 133 6.75 9.81 3.43
CA ALA A 133 5.73 9.46 2.46
C ALA A 133 6.35 8.96 1.14
N ARG A 134 7.38 9.65 0.62
CA ARG A 134 8.10 9.21 -0.58
C ARG A 134 8.85 7.89 -0.40
N ALA A 135 9.44 7.64 0.77
CA ALA A 135 10.13 6.38 1.01
C ALA A 135 9.15 5.19 1.04
N ILE A 136 8.03 5.34 1.74
CA ILE A 136 6.94 4.37 1.78
C ILE A 136 6.36 4.14 0.38
N GLY A 137 6.03 5.22 -0.34
CA GLY A 137 5.49 5.14 -1.71
C GLY A 137 6.42 4.42 -2.69
N ARG A 138 7.74 4.65 -2.58
CA ARG A 138 8.74 3.92 -3.38
C ARG A 138 8.79 2.42 -3.05
N ALA A 139 8.74 2.05 -1.77
CA ALA A 139 8.72 0.64 -1.36
C ALA A 139 7.47 -0.08 -1.89
N ILE A 140 6.31 0.56 -1.77
CA ILE A 140 5.04 0.07 -2.33
C ILE A 140 5.15 -0.10 -3.86
N CYS A 141 5.67 0.89 -4.57
CA CYS A 141 5.82 0.83 -6.03
C CYS A 141 6.80 -0.27 -6.48
N ALA A 142 7.93 -0.43 -5.80
CA ALA A 142 8.86 -1.52 -6.08
C ALA A 142 8.17 -2.89 -5.93
N THR A 143 7.37 -3.03 -4.87
CA THR A 143 6.63 -4.25 -4.53
C THR A 143 5.46 -4.54 -5.50
N LEU A 144 4.90 -3.52 -6.14
CA LEU A 144 3.91 -3.69 -7.21
C LEU A 144 4.53 -4.30 -8.47
N LEU A 145 5.84 -4.12 -8.70
CA LEU A 145 6.56 -4.61 -9.87
C LEU A 145 7.26 -5.95 -9.62
N ASP A 146 7.75 -6.18 -8.40
CA ASP A 146 8.33 -7.45 -8.02
C ASP A 146 7.24 -8.49 -7.74
N LYS A 147 7.10 -9.47 -8.65
CA LYS A 147 6.14 -10.56 -8.49
C LYS A 147 6.52 -11.57 -7.40
N ASN A 148 7.78 -11.59 -6.96
CA ASN A 148 8.30 -12.60 -6.04
C ASN A 148 8.25 -12.16 -4.58
N ILE A 149 8.17 -10.85 -4.32
CA ILE A 149 8.11 -10.34 -2.97
C ILE A 149 6.82 -10.81 -2.27
N SER A 150 7.01 -11.36 -1.09
CA SER A 150 5.93 -11.86 -0.25
C SER A 150 5.26 -10.72 0.53
N PRO A 151 4.01 -10.90 0.98
CA PRO A 151 3.34 -9.96 1.88
C PRO A 151 4.11 -9.70 3.18
N ASP A 152 4.80 -10.72 3.71
CA ASP A 152 5.57 -10.61 4.94
C ASP A 152 6.86 -9.80 4.75
N GLU A 153 7.56 -9.98 3.62
CA GLU A 153 8.72 -9.14 3.27
C GLU A 153 8.33 -7.66 3.13
N LEU A 154 7.21 -7.36 2.46
CA LEU A 154 6.70 -5.97 2.40
C LEU A 154 6.36 -5.45 3.81
N ARG A 155 5.73 -6.26 4.66
CA ARG A 155 5.41 -5.86 6.04
C ARG A 155 6.67 -5.45 6.78
N ASP A 156 7.71 -6.26 6.71
CA ASP A 156 8.95 -6.03 7.41
C ASP A 156 9.68 -4.79 6.86
N GLU A 157 9.70 -4.59 5.53
CA GLU A 157 10.25 -3.39 4.91
C GLU A 157 9.53 -2.11 5.38
N LEU A 158 8.19 -2.11 5.37
CA LEU A 158 7.39 -0.97 5.81
C LEU A 158 7.59 -0.69 7.30
N ARG A 159 7.67 -1.73 8.13
CA ARG A 159 7.97 -1.59 9.56
C ARG A 159 9.35 -1.00 9.80
N ILE A 160 10.38 -1.46 9.08
CA ILE A 160 11.74 -0.91 9.18
C ILE A 160 11.74 0.58 8.83
N LEU A 161 11.02 0.98 7.77
CA LEU A 161 10.90 2.39 7.40
C LEU A 161 10.23 3.21 8.52
N VAL A 162 9.06 2.78 8.99
CA VAL A 162 8.32 3.45 10.07
C VAL A 162 9.16 3.55 11.35
N ASP A 163 9.74 2.44 11.82
CA ASP A 163 10.53 2.40 13.05
C ASP A 163 11.78 3.28 12.95
N GLY A 164 12.47 3.22 11.81
CA GLY A 164 13.65 4.05 11.55
C GLY A 164 13.31 5.53 11.63
N TYR A 165 12.17 5.91 11.09
CA TYR A 165 11.68 7.28 11.10
C TYR A 165 11.25 7.75 12.49
N VAL A 166 10.47 6.96 13.22
CA VAL A 166 10.07 7.32 14.59
C VAL A 166 11.28 7.43 15.53
N ARG A 167 12.30 6.59 15.35
CA ARG A 167 13.58 6.74 16.09
C ARG A 167 14.27 8.06 15.76
N SER A 168 14.27 8.48 14.50
CA SER A 168 14.91 9.74 14.09
C SER A 168 14.25 10.97 14.72
N VAL A 169 12.92 10.98 14.84
CA VAL A 169 12.16 12.05 15.54
C VAL A 169 12.50 12.08 17.02
N ASN A 170 12.48 10.92 17.67
CA ASN A 170 12.79 10.82 19.09
C ASN A 170 14.23 11.24 19.40
N LEU A 171 15.19 11.00 18.50
CA LEU A 171 16.58 11.44 18.65
C LEU A 171 16.76 12.94 18.37
N GLY A 172 16.00 13.50 17.42
CA GLY A 172 15.96 14.95 17.17
C GLY A 172 15.35 15.75 18.32
N ASN A 173 14.37 15.17 19.02
CA ASN A 173 13.73 15.75 20.21
C ASN A 173 14.51 15.50 21.51
N ASN A 174 15.30 14.41 21.60
CA ASN A 174 16.10 14.05 22.78
C ASN A 174 17.55 14.55 22.74
N GLY A 175 17.73 15.85 22.50
CA GLY A 175 18.89 16.54 23.06
C GLY A 175 18.95 16.52 24.59
N ASN A 176 17.95 15.94 25.31
CA ASN A 176 17.97 15.84 26.77
C ASN A 176 17.04 14.82 27.47
N ALA A 177 16.57 13.71 26.86
CA ALA A 177 15.84 12.71 27.65
C ALA A 177 16.11 11.24 27.28
N SER A 178 16.26 10.45 28.33
CA SER A 178 16.55 9.02 28.33
C SER A 178 15.45 8.20 27.64
N LEU A 179 15.87 7.19 26.89
CA LEU A 179 15.01 6.23 26.18
C LEU A 179 13.88 5.64 27.06
N PRO A 180 12.65 5.46 26.54
CA PRO A 180 11.59 4.73 27.22
C PRO A 180 12.01 3.26 27.48
N LYS A 181 11.76 2.78 28.70
CA LYS A 181 12.13 1.45 29.21
C LYS A 181 11.56 0.23 28.46
N LEU A 182 10.73 0.42 27.44
CA LEU A 182 10.07 -0.69 26.73
C LEU A 182 11.00 -1.51 25.82
N TYR A 183 12.23 -1.04 25.54
CA TYR A 183 13.21 -1.76 24.72
C TYR A 183 14.34 -2.45 25.50
N GLN A 184 14.29 -2.49 26.85
CA GLN A 184 15.31 -3.19 27.64
C GLN A 184 15.12 -4.71 27.77
N LEU A 185 14.05 -5.30 27.19
CA LEU A 185 13.73 -6.72 27.40
C LEU A 185 14.02 -7.67 26.22
N SER A 186 14.66 -7.22 25.15
CA SER A 186 15.00 -8.12 24.01
C SER A 186 16.51 -8.28 23.74
N VAL A 187 17.38 -7.87 24.67
CA VAL A 187 18.84 -8.12 24.57
C VAL A 187 19.40 -8.76 25.84
N VAL A 188 19.12 -10.05 26.04
CA VAL A 188 20.05 -11.03 26.64
C VAL A 188 19.70 -12.40 26.01
N LYS A 189 20.35 -12.80 24.89
CA LYS A 189 21.63 -13.54 24.73
C LYS A 189 21.51 -15.07 24.94
N PRO A 190 22.48 -15.83 24.38
CA PRO A 190 22.39 -16.77 23.25
C PRO A 190 21.80 -18.15 23.55
#